data_AF-A0A920M492-F1
#
_entry.id   AF-A0A920M492-F1
#
_cell.length_a   1.000
_cell.length_b   1.000
_cell.length_c   1.000
_cell.angle_alpha   90.00
_cell.angle_beta   90.00
_cell.angle_gamma   90.00
#
_symmetry.space_group_name_H-M   'P 1'
#
loop_
_entity.id
_entity.type
_entity.pdbx_description
1 polymer ?
#
loop_
_entity_poly.entity_id
_entity_poly.type
_entity_poly.pdbx_seq_one_letter_code
_entity_poly.pdbx_strand_id
1 'polypeptide(L)'
;MKKPQYSELGLRPTTSKVIGAIFSMMGHSNLEGKNFLDLYAGTGSVGIRALQLGAKHCLFFDRNQDFIQKIKLKTKKLKFEEKTTALKGNCETQLNKIQ
;
A
#
# COMPACT_ATOMS: atom_id res chain seq x y z
N MET A 1 -21.47 12.45 3.01
CA MET A 1 -20.74 11.60 3.98
C MET A 1 -19.41 12.27 4.33
N LYS A 2 -19.18 12.64 5.60
CA LYS A 2 -17.90 13.25 6.03
C LYS A 2 -16.78 12.19 5.88
N LYS A 3 -15.68 12.53 5.21
CA LYS A 3 -14.49 11.67 5.20
C LYS A 3 -13.98 11.57 6.63
N PRO A 4 -13.70 10.36 7.17
CA PRO A 4 -13.16 10.25 8.51
C PRO A 4 -11.85 11.03 8.59
N GLN A 5 -11.72 11.84 9.63
CA GLN A 5 -10.54 12.67 9.83
C GLN A 5 -9.40 11.75 10.28
N TYR A 6 -8.35 11.63 9.45
CA TYR A 6 -7.22 10.71 9.71
C TYR A 6 -6.54 10.92 11.08
N SER A 7 -6.70 12.11 11.67
CA SER A 7 -6.24 12.45 13.02
C SER A 7 -6.87 11.60 14.12
N GLU A 8 -8.15 11.21 14.00
CA GLU A 8 -8.84 10.38 15.00
C GLU A 8 -8.36 8.92 14.97
N LEU A 9 -7.72 8.50 13.86
CA LEU A 9 -7.14 7.17 13.68
C LEU A 9 -5.65 7.11 14.03
N GLY A 10 -5.06 8.21 14.55
CA GLY A 10 -3.63 8.33 14.78
C GLY A 10 -2.78 8.25 13.49
N LEU A 11 -3.41 8.45 12.33
CA LEU A 11 -2.76 8.35 11.03
C LEU A 11 -2.28 9.73 10.56
N ARG A 12 -1.05 9.79 10.07
CA ARG A 12 -0.57 10.93 9.28
C ARG A 12 -0.73 10.59 7.81
N PRO A 13 -1.71 11.17 7.09
CA PRO A 13 -1.94 10.84 5.70
C PRO A 13 -0.78 11.34 4.84
N THR A 14 -0.16 10.45 4.08
CA THR A 14 0.74 10.84 2.98
C THR A 14 -0.09 11.49 1.89
N THR A 15 0.13 12.77 1.63
CA THR A 15 -0.65 13.52 0.64
C THR A 15 -0.42 12.95 -0.76
N SER A 16 -1.44 13.04 -1.62
CA SER A 16 -1.33 12.59 -3.01
C SER A 16 -0.17 13.27 -3.76
N LYS A 17 0.18 14.52 -3.38
CA LYS A 17 1.33 15.25 -3.91
C LYS A 17 2.66 14.56 -3.57
N VAL A 18 2.85 14.16 -2.30
CA VAL A 18 4.05 13.46 -1.85
C VAL A 18 4.16 12.07 -2.48
N ILE A 19 3.06 11.32 -2.54
CA ILE A 19 3.02 10.02 -3.22
C ILE A 19 3.43 10.18 -4.70
N GLY A 20 2.84 11.15 -5.40
CA GLY A 20 3.18 11.44 -6.80
C GLY A 20 4.65 11.79 -7.00
N ALA A 21 5.24 12.61 -6.13
CA ALA A 21 6.64 12.96 -6.19
C ALA A 21 7.56 11.74 -6.03
N ILE A 22 7.27 10.84 -5.08
CA ILE A 22 8.03 9.60 -4.86
C ILE A 22 8.06 8.75 -6.15
N PHE A 23 6.90 8.51 -6.76
CA PHE A 23 6.81 7.72 -7.99
C PHE A 23 7.43 8.42 -9.20
N SER A 24 7.35 9.75 -9.27
CA SER A 24 8.01 10.53 -10.31
C SER A 24 9.53 10.41 -10.24
N MET A 25 10.11 10.39 -9.04
CA MET A 25 11.56 10.21 -8.85
C MET A 25 12.02 8.80 -9.20
N MET A 26 11.19 7.77 -8.93
CA MET A 26 11.52 6.38 -9.27
C MET A 26 11.39 6.07 -10.77
N GLY A 27 10.69 6.91 -11.53
CA GLY A 27 10.40 6.70 -12.95
C GLY A 27 9.19 5.78 -13.17
N HIS A 28 8.19 6.27 -13.91
CA HIS A 28 6.90 5.57 -14.08
C HIS A 28 7.02 4.21 -14.79
N SER A 29 7.98 4.05 -15.71
CA SER A 29 8.23 2.79 -16.43
C SER A 29 8.87 1.71 -15.55
N ASN A 30 9.47 2.08 -14.42
CA ASN A 30 10.23 1.14 -13.60
C ASN A 30 9.35 0.21 -12.74
N LEU A 31 8.04 0.48 -12.66
CA LEU A 31 7.09 -0.33 -11.90
C LEU A 31 6.40 -1.42 -12.73
N GLU A 32 6.35 -1.26 -14.05
CA GLU A 32 5.62 -2.21 -14.89
C GLU A 32 6.21 -3.62 -14.75
N GLY A 33 5.34 -4.57 -14.43
CA GLY A 33 5.74 -5.98 -14.26
C GLY A 33 6.54 -6.29 -12.98
N LYS A 34 6.85 -5.30 -12.14
CA LYS A 34 7.61 -5.48 -10.91
C LYS A 34 6.71 -5.81 -9.71
N ASN A 35 7.28 -6.49 -8.72
CA ASN A 35 6.66 -6.65 -7.42
C ASN A 35 6.98 -5.42 -6.55
N PHE A 36 5.99 -4.93 -5.82
CA PHE A 36 6.13 -3.81 -4.90
C PHE A 36 5.91 -4.29 -3.46
N LEU A 37 6.67 -3.73 -2.53
CA LEU A 37 6.55 -4.01 -1.10
C LEU A 37 6.22 -2.72 -0.36
N ASP A 38 5.04 -2.68 0.25
CA ASP A 38 4.56 -1.57 1.08
C ASP A 38 4.64 -1.98 2.56
N LEU A 39 5.74 -1.64 3.21
CA LEU A 39 5.95 -1.84 4.65
C LEU A 39 5.33 -0.67 5.42
N TYR A 40 4.73 -0.96 6.58
CA TYR A 40 3.95 0.01 7.34
C TYR A 40 2.83 0.63 6.49
N ALA A 41 2.14 -0.24 5.76
CA ALA A 41 1.21 0.15 4.70
C ALA A 41 0.09 1.09 5.17
N GLY A 42 -0.28 1.05 6.46
CA GLY A 42 -1.40 1.81 6.99
C GLY A 42 -2.66 1.52 6.17
N THR A 43 -3.27 2.53 5.58
CA THR A 43 -4.46 2.32 4.72
C THR A 43 -4.15 1.89 3.27
N GLY A 44 -2.88 1.61 2.95
CA GLY A 44 -2.38 1.09 1.67
C GLY A 44 -2.27 2.09 0.53
N SER A 45 -2.26 3.40 0.81
CA SER A 45 -2.33 4.42 -0.24
C SER A 45 -1.14 4.38 -1.22
N VAL A 46 0.06 4.02 -0.74
CA VAL A 46 1.29 3.98 -1.55
C VAL A 46 1.31 2.73 -2.43
N GLY A 47 1.13 1.53 -1.85
CA GLY A 47 1.10 0.29 -2.63
C GLY A 47 -0.08 0.22 -3.61
N ILE A 48 -1.25 0.78 -3.27
CA ILE A 48 -2.35 0.92 -4.23
C ILE A 48 -1.93 1.81 -5.41
N ARG A 49 -1.18 2.89 -5.16
CA ARG A 49 -0.65 3.72 -6.24
C ARG A 49 0.36 2.94 -7.10
N ALA A 50 1.20 2.11 -6.51
CA ALA A 50 2.10 1.23 -7.27
C ALA A 50 1.33 0.30 -8.23
N LEU A 51 0.24 -0.31 -7.75
CA LEU A 51 -0.64 -1.15 -8.57
C LEU A 51 -1.29 -0.38 -9.73
N GLN A 52 -1.74 0.86 -9.48
CA GLN A 52 -2.28 1.74 -10.52
C GLN A 52 -1.24 2.14 -11.56
N LEU A 53 0.04 2.13 -11.21
CA LEU A 53 1.16 2.43 -12.09
C LEU A 53 1.75 1.19 -12.77
N GLY A 54 1.08 0.03 -12.69
CA GLY A 54 1.47 -1.16 -13.45
C GLY A 54 2.30 -2.18 -12.68
N ALA A 55 2.47 -2.04 -11.36
CA ALA A 55 3.07 -3.10 -10.55
C ALA A 55 2.31 -4.43 -10.75
N LYS A 56 3.07 -5.51 -10.95
CA LYS A 56 2.55 -6.86 -11.14
C LYS A 56 1.79 -7.34 -9.91
N HIS A 57 2.39 -7.12 -8.75
CA HIS A 57 1.85 -7.52 -7.46
C HIS A 57 2.35 -6.57 -6.37
N CYS A 58 1.52 -6.29 -5.36
CA CYS A 58 1.90 -5.52 -4.20
C CYS A 58 1.67 -6.34 -2.92
N LEU A 59 2.74 -6.50 -2.14
CA LEU A 59 2.70 -7.09 -0.81
C LEU A 59 2.62 -5.96 0.23
N PHE A 60 1.58 -6.01 1.06
CA PHE A 60 1.34 -5.03 2.12
C PHE A 60 1.57 -5.68 3.48
N PHE A 61 2.35 -5.01 4.33
CA PHE A 61 2.52 -5.39 5.72
C PHE A 61 2.15 -4.26 6.67
N ASP A 62 1.38 -4.61 7.69
CA ASP A 62 1.08 -3.73 8.82
C ASP A 62 0.85 -4.55 10.10
N ARG A 63 1.10 -3.96 11.26
CA ARG A 63 0.84 -4.62 12.56
C ARG A 63 -0.64 -4.54 12.94
N ASN A 64 -1.36 -3.54 12.44
CA ASN A 64 -2.76 -3.32 12.75
C ASN A 64 -3.67 -4.12 11.79
N GLN A 65 -4.49 -5.00 12.35
CA GLN A 65 -5.42 -5.83 11.58
C GLN A 65 -6.46 -5.00 10.83
N ASP A 66 -6.90 -3.87 11.38
CA ASP A 66 -7.91 -3.00 10.76
C ASP A 66 -7.39 -2.41 9.45
N PHE A 67 -6.10 -2.10 9.40
CA PHE A 67 -5.42 -1.61 8.21
C PHE A 67 -5.33 -2.69 7.13
N ILE A 68 -4.99 -3.93 7.50
CA ILE A 68 -5.02 -5.06 6.57
C ILE A 68 -6.42 -5.28 5.98
N GLN A 69 -7.48 -5.22 6.80
CA GLN A 69 -8.85 -5.33 6.31
C GLN A 69 -9.22 -4.18 5.37
N LYS A 70 -8.89 -2.93 5.74
CA LYS A 70 -9.13 -1.75 4.89
C LYS A 70 -8.41 -1.85 3.55
N ILE A 71 -7.18 -2.39 3.52
CA ILE A 71 -6.44 -2.64 2.28
C ILE A 71 -7.19 -3.64 1.42
N LYS A 72 -7.54 -4.82 1.96
CA LYS A 72 -8.28 -5.87 1.23
C LYS A 72 -9.60 -5.34 0.64
N LEU A 73 -10.36 -4.56 1.41
CA LEU A 73 -11.60 -3.94 0.93
C LEU A 73 -11.36 -2.95 -0.21
N LYS A 74 -10.34 -2.09 -0.09
CA LYS A 74 -9.99 -1.12 -1.13
C LYS A 74 -9.50 -1.79 -2.41
N THR A 75 -8.60 -2.78 -2.31
CA THR A 75 -8.06 -3.47 -3.47
C THR A 75 -9.12 -4.31 -4.17
N LYS A 76 -10.04 -4.94 -3.42
CA LYS A 76 -11.22 -5.58 -3.99
C LYS A 76 -12.11 -4.60 -4.77
N LYS A 77 -12.41 -3.43 -4.19
CA LYS A 77 -13.20 -2.38 -4.87
C LYS A 77 -12.52 -1.87 -6.14
N LEU A 78 -11.20 -1.83 -6.17
CA LEU A 78 -10.39 -1.41 -7.32
C LEU A 78 -10.03 -2.55 -8.28
N LYS A 79 -10.54 -3.77 -8.05
CA LYS A 79 -10.26 -4.98 -8.84
C LYS A 79 -8.77 -5.34 -8.91
N PHE A 80 -8.03 -5.09 -7.82
CA PHE A 80 -6.63 -5.46 -7.64
C PHE A 80 -6.43 -6.63 -6.66
N GLU A 81 -7.49 -7.37 -6.32
CA GLU A 81 -7.43 -8.47 -5.35
C GLU A 81 -6.38 -9.53 -5.74
N GLU A 82 -6.36 -9.96 -7.00
CA GLU A 82 -5.39 -10.94 -7.52
C GLU A 82 -3.95 -10.43 -7.56
N LYS A 83 -3.76 -9.10 -7.54
CA LYS A 83 -2.44 -8.44 -7.52
C LYS A 83 -2.03 -8.02 -6.12
N THR A 84 -2.77 -8.45 -5.09
CA THR A 84 -2.58 -7.98 -3.71
C THR A 84 -2.40 -9.14 -2.76
N THR A 85 -1.35 -9.08 -1.95
CA THR A 85 -1.25 -9.87 -0.72
C THR A 85 -1.14 -8.91 0.44
N ALA A 86 -2.01 -9.04 1.44
CA ALA A 86 -2.01 -8.18 2.63
C ALA A 86 -1.92 -9.03 3.89
N LEU A 87 -0.82 -8.89 4.62
CA LEU A 87 -0.45 -9.73 5.76
C LEU A 87 -0.26 -8.88 7.02
N LYS A 88 -0.80 -9.38 8.13
CA LYS A 88 -0.52 -8.81 9.44
C LYS A 88 0.85 -9.29 9.92
N GLY A 89 1.69 -8.37 10.36
CA GLY A 89 2.99 -8.73 10.91
C GLY A 89 3.85 -7.55 11.32
N ASN A 90 4.89 -7.85 12.09
CA ASN A 90 5.97 -6.91 12.38
C ASN A 90 6.83 -6.74 11.11
N CYS A 91 6.91 -5.52 10.57
CA CYS A 91 7.54 -5.26 9.28
C CYS A 91 9.03 -5.64 9.27
N GLU A 92 9.73 -5.42 10.38
CA GLU A 92 11.16 -5.70 10.55
C GLU A 92 11.45 -7.19 10.39
N THR A 93 10.61 -8.04 10.97
CA THR A 93 10.75 -9.50 10.87
C THR A 93 10.34 -10.08 9.51
N GLN A 94 9.52 -9.36 8.75
CA GLN A 94 8.99 -9.85 7.47
C GLN A 94 9.93 -9.58 6.31
N LEU A 95 10.78 -8.55 6.41
CA LEU A 95 11.87 -8.30 5.45
C LEU A 95 12.73 -9.55 5.24
N ASN A 96 13.06 -10.26 6.32
CA ASN A 96 13.89 -11.48 6.26
C ASN A 96 13.20 -12.68 5.58
N LYS A 97 11.89 -12.61 5.33
CA LYS A 97 11.11 -13.68 4.68
C LYS A 97 10.91 -13.43 3.18
N ILE A 98 11.31 -12.26 2.69
CA ILE A 98 11.24 -11.90 1.28
C ILE A 98 12.64 -12.18 0.71
N GLN A 99 12.86 -13.42 0.30
CA GLN A 99 14.04 -13.87 -0.45
C GLN A 99 13.67 -14.04 -1.91
#